data_AF-A0AB35F0J7-F1
#
_entry.id   AF-A0AB35F0J7-F1
#
_cell.length_a   1.000
_cell.length_b   1.000
_cell.length_c   1.000
_cell.angle_alpha   90.00
_cell.angle_beta   90.00
_cell.angle_gamma   90.00
#
_symmetry.space_group_name_H-M   'P 1'
#
loop_
_entity.id
_entity.type
_entity.pdbx_description
1 polymer ?
#
loop_
_entity_poly.entity_id
_entity_poly.type
_entity_poly.pdbx_seq_one_letter_code
_entity_poly.pdbx_strand_id
1 'polypeptide(L)'
;MADIVTGLTALKTAFDLAKDIKNASGAYNDAEMRLKFSELYSALSEAKIELADAQLEMYELKRKVDELQGKLNASDELEFRDNVYWRATPVDGKPNGPFCPRCYEGSDKKMSSMSAVTGHATIAGKYKCNSCNAFVR
;
A
#
# COMPACT_ATOMS: atom_id res chain seq x y z
N MET A 1 -6.28 1.85 16.83
CA MET A 1 -6.96 1.97 15.53
C MET A 1 -7.49 3.39 15.52
N ALA A 2 -6.75 4.31 14.92
CA ALA A 2 -7.17 5.71 14.90
C ALA A 2 -8.36 5.78 13.94
N ASP A 3 -9.53 6.11 14.47
CA ASP A 3 -10.74 6.16 13.68
C ASP A 3 -11.05 7.63 13.35
N ILE A 4 -10.84 8.00 12.09
CA ILE A 4 -11.18 9.33 11.58
C ILE A 4 -12.66 9.68 11.86
N VAL A 5 -13.52 8.67 11.98
CA VAL A 5 -14.94 8.83 12.36
C VAL A 5 -15.07 9.34 13.80
N THR A 6 -14.23 8.88 14.73
CA THR A 6 -14.19 9.38 16.11
C THR A 6 -13.79 10.84 16.17
N GLY A 7 -12.71 11.22 15.45
CA GLY A 7 -12.29 12.62 15.34
C GLY A 7 -13.36 13.52 14.71
N LEU A 8 -14.04 13.06 13.66
CA LEU A 8 -15.16 13.78 13.05
C LEU A 8 -16.36 13.91 13.99
N THR A 9 -16.63 12.89 14.80
CA THR A 9 -17.71 12.91 15.79
C THR A 9 -17.41 13.93 16.89
N ALA A 10 -16.18 13.97 17.40
CA ALA A 10 -15.75 14.97 18.37
C ALA A 10 -15.85 16.40 17.79
N LEU A 11 -15.47 16.60 16.51
CA LEU A 11 -15.67 17.88 15.82
C LEU A 11 -17.15 18.26 15.68
N LYS A 12 -18.02 17.29 15.38
CA LYS A 12 -19.47 17.52 15.31
C LYS A 12 -20.01 17.97 16.66
N THR A 13 -19.60 17.30 17.75
CA THR A 13 -19.98 17.68 19.11
C THR A 13 -19.53 19.10 19.44
N ALA A 14 -18.28 19.46 19.11
CA ALA A 14 -17.77 20.82 19.27
C ALA A 14 -18.58 21.85 18.44
N PHE A 15 -18.95 21.51 17.21
CA PHE A 15 -19.77 22.38 16.37
C PHE A 15 -21.18 22.59 16.94
N ASP A 16 -21.81 21.53 17.42
CA ASP A 16 -23.13 21.59 18.05
C ASP A 16 -23.08 22.45 19.34
N LEU A 17 -22.04 22.27 20.19
CA LEU A 17 -21.79 23.13 21.36
C LEU A 17 -21.60 24.61 20.98
N ALA A 18 -20.81 24.90 19.96
CA ALA A 18 -20.60 26.27 19.50
C ALA A 18 -21.89 26.92 18.97
N LYS A 19 -22.74 26.13 18.30
CA LYS A 19 -24.06 26.57 17.83
C LYS A 19 -24.99 26.87 19.01
N ASP A 20 -24.98 26.04 20.04
CA ASP A 20 -25.77 26.26 21.25
C ASP A 20 -25.34 27.54 21.98
N ILE A 21 -24.03 27.76 22.14
CA ILE A 21 -23.47 29.01 22.71
C ILE A 21 -23.90 30.22 21.88
N LYS A 22 -23.83 30.15 20.55
CA LYS A 22 -24.25 31.25 19.66
C LYS A 22 -25.73 31.58 19.78
N ASN A 23 -26.58 30.57 19.94
CA ASN A 23 -28.03 30.73 19.99
C ASN A 23 -28.54 31.12 21.39
N ALA A 24 -27.67 31.10 22.41
CA ALA A 24 -28.01 31.49 23.76
C ALA A 24 -28.16 33.03 23.88
N SER A 25 -29.30 33.56 23.43
CA SER A 25 -29.66 34.96 23.64
C SER A 25 -30.18 35.18 25.07
N GLY A 26 -29.30 35.55 26.00
CA GLY A 26 -29.67 36.03 27.34
C GLY A 26 -30.04 34.97 28.39
N ALA A 27 -29.93 33.67 28.07
CA ALA A 27 -30.32 32.57 28.95
C ALA A 27 -29.22 32.11 29.92
N TYR A 28 -27.95 32.32 29.60
CA TYR A 28 -26.82 31.83 30.40
C TYR A 28 -26.29 32.88 31.37
N ASN A 29 -26.10 32.46 32.63
CA ASN A 29 -25.29 33.22 33.57
C ASN A 29 -23.78 32.99 33.31
N ASP A 30 -22.92 33.80 33.94
CA ASP A 30 -21.46 33.73 33.71
C ASP A 30 -20.86 32.33 33.98
N ALA A 31 -21.37 31.63 34.99
CA ALA A 31 -20.90 30.29 35.33
C ALA A 31 -21.27 29.26 34.26
N GLU A 32 -22.48 29.33 33.72
CA GLU A 32 -22.96 28.46 32.66
C GLU A 32 -22.22 28.73 31.34
N MET A 33 -21.92 29.99 31.04
CA MET A 33 -21.13 30.35 29.87
C MET A 33 -19.71 29.77 29.94
N ARG A 34 -19.04 29.90 31.10
CA ARG A 34 -17.71 29.32 31.35
C ARG A 34 -17.70 27.80 31.22
N LEU A 35 -18.74 27.13 31.72
CA LEU A 35 -18.88 25.68 31.59
C LEU A 35 -18.97 25.29 30.10
N LYS A 36 -19.82 25.95 29.31
CA LYS A 36 -19.97 25.66 27.88
C LYS A 36 -18.69 25.90 27.08
N PHE A 37 -17.93 26.95 27.40
CA PHE A 37 -16.62 27.15 26.78
C PHE A 37 -15.61 26.05 27.15
N SER A 38 -15.64 25.56 28.39
CA SER A 38 -14.79 24.45 28.83
C SER A 38 -15.15 23.14 28.11
N GLU A 39 -16.45 22.85 27.96
CA GLU A 39 -16.96 21.70 27.21
C GLU A 39 -16.55 21.78 25.73
N LEU A 40 -16.71 22.95 25.10
CA LEU A 40 -16.29 23.20 23.73
C LEU A 40 -14.78 22.99 23.56
N TYR A 41 -13.97 23.55 24.45
CA TYR A 41 -12.51 23.41 24.40
C TYR A 41 -12.07 21.95 24.55
N SER A 42 -12.74 21.20 25.43
CA SER A 42 -12.47 19.78 25.64
C SER A 42 -12.79 18.96 24.38
N ALA A 43 -13.97 19.18 23.78
CA ALA A 43 -14.37 18.50 22.55
C ALA A 43 -13.43 18.81 21.36
N LEU A 44 -12.98 20.06 21.23
CA LEU A 44 -12.00 20.43 20.22
C LEU A 44 -10.62 19.82 20.46
N SER A 45 -10.21 19.69 21.72
CA SER A 45 -8.92 19.09 22.09
C SER A 45 -8.92 17.60 21.77
N GLU A 46 -10.00 16.89 22.09
CA GLU A 46 -10.20 15.49 21.74
C GLU A 46 -10.19 15.28 20.23
N ALA A 47 -10.97 16.08 19.49
CA ALA A 47 -10.96 16.07 18.03
C ALA A 47 -9.55 16.26 17.44
N LYS A 48 -8.77 17.18 18.01
CA LYS A 48 -7.40 17.45 17.56
C LYS A 48 -6.47 16.25 17.78
N ILE A 49 -6.59 15.57 18.92
CA ILE A 49 -5.79 14.38 19.24
C ILE A 49 -6.12 13.26 18.26
N GLU A 50 -7.41 12.93 18.11
CA GLU A 50 -7.87 11.85 17.23
C GLU A 50 -7.48 12.09 15.76
N LEU A 51 -7.58 13.33 15.28
CA LEU A 51 -7.16 13.67 13.92
C LEU A 51 -5.65 13.64 13.72
N ALA A 52 -4.87 14.01 14.74
CA ALA A 52 -3.41 13.90 14.69
C ALA A 52 -2.97 12.44 14.62
N ASP A 53 -3.60 11.57 15.41
CA ASP A 53 -3.34 10.13 15.40
C ASP A 53 -3.72 9.51 14.04
N ALA A 54 -4.88 9.90 13.49
CA ALA A 54 -5.28 9.47 12.15
C ALA A 54 -4.29 9.93 11.07
N GLN A 55 -3.76 11.15 11.17
CA GLN A 55 -2.76 11.67 10.23
C GLN A 55 -1.45 10.86 10.29
N LEU A 56 -1.01 10.46 11.50
CA LEU A 56 0.18 9.61 11.68
C LEU A 56 -0.04 8.23 11.06
N GLU A 57 -1.18 7.59 11.32
CA GLU A 57 -1.52 6.28 10.74
C GLU A 57 -1.57 6.36 9.20
N MET A 58 -2.18 7.41 8.64
CA MET A 58 -2.19 7.64 7.19
C MET A 58 -0.78 7.79 6.61
N TYR A 59 0.13 8.48 7.30
CA TYR A 59 1.51 8.64 6.87
C TYR A 59 2.24 7.29 6.87
N GLU A 60 2.08 6.49 7.92
CA GLU A 60 2.69 5.17 8.02
C GLU A 60 2.18 4.22 6.94
N LEU A 61 0.87 4.22 6.69
CA LEU A 61 0.26 3.44 5.62
C LEU A 61 0.78 3.86 4.24
N LYS A 62 0.86 5.16 3.96
CA LYS A 62 1.45 5.67 2.69
C LYS A 62 2.89 5.21 2.52
N ARG A 63 3.73 5.37 3.56
CA ARG A 63 5.12 4.92 3.53
C ARG A 63 5.23 3.43 3.24
N LYS A 64 4.35 2.61 3.84
CA LYS A 64 4.33 1.16 3.62
C LYS A 64 3.86 0.81 2.20
N VAL A 65 2.89 1.54 1.66
CA VAL A 65 2.48 1.40 0.26
C VAL A 65 3.64 1.70 -0.67
N ASP A 66 4.37 2.81 -0.44
CA ASP A 66 5.52 3.18 -1.26
C ASP A 66 6.64 2.13 -1.18
N GLU A 67 6.93 1.61 0.02
CA GLU A 67 7.90 0.53 0.22
C GLU A 67 7.50 -0.74 -0.53
N LEU A 68 6.24 -1.16 -0.41
CA LEU A 68 5.71 -2.35 -1.08
C LEU A 68 5.70 -2.17 -2.60
N GLN A 69 5.35 -0.98 -3.08
CA GLN A 69 5.39 -0.65 -4.51
C GLN A 69 6.84 -0.69 -5.03
N GLY A 70 7.80 -0.17 -4.26
CA GLY A 70 9.23 -0.29 -4.59
C GLY A 70 9.68 -1.74 -4.71
N LYS A 71 9.26 -2.60 -3.77
CA LYS A 71 9.55 -4.04 -3.81
C LYS A 71 8.90 -4.75 -5.00
N LEU A 72 7.68 -4.39 -5.37
CA LEU A 72 6.99 -4.93 -6.55
C LEU A 72 7.72 -4.51 -7.84
N ASN A 73 8.07 -3.24 -7.98
CA ASN A 73 8.78 -2.73 -9.15
C ASN A 73 10.16 -3.41 -9.31
N ALA A 74 10.92 -3.58 -8.23
CA ALA A 74 12.20 -4.27 -8.25
C ALA A 74 12.08 -5.78 -8.55
N SER A 75 10.98 -6.41 -8.11
CA SER A 75 10.68 -7.81 -8.45
C SER A 75 10.48 -8.00 -9.95
N ASP A 76 9.97 -6.99 -10.66
CA ASP A 76 9.64 -7.11 -12.09
C ASP A 76 10.80 -6.76 -13.04
N GLU A 77 11.93 -6.30 -12.50
CA GLU A 77 13.13 -6.06 -13.28
C GLU A 77 13.79 -7.38 -13.68
N LEU A 78 13.93 -7.57 -15.00
CA LEU A 78 14.51 -8.77 -15.58
C LEU A 78 15.80 -8.45 -16.33
N GLU A 79 16.83 -9.24 -16.08
CA GLU A 79 18.06 -9.27 -16.87
C GLU A 79 17.98 -10.36 -17.93
N PHE A 80 18.25 -9.99 -19.18
CA PHE A 80 18.38 -10.95 -20.27
C PHE A 80 19.83 -11.44 -20.36
N ARG A 81 20.06 -12.73 -20.09
CA ARG A 81 21.37 -13.38 -20.18
C ARG A 81 21.23 -14.86 -20.50
N ASP A 82 22.18 -15.42 -21.25
CA ASP A 82 22.10 -16.79 -21.78
C ASP A 82 20.79 -17.06 -22.55
N ASN A 83 20.35 -16.08 -23.34
CA ASN A 83 19.11 -16.12 -24.12
C ASN A 83 17.82 -16.34 -23.31
N VAL A 84 17.85 -16.17 -21.98
CA VAL A 84 16.69 -16.28 -21.09
C VAL A 84 16.65 -15.09 -20.12
N TYR A 85 15.49 -14.86 -19.52
CA TYR A 85 15.36 -13.82 -18.50
C TYR A 85 15.59 -14.37 -17.09
N TRP A 86 16.19 -13.54 -16.25
CA TRP A 86 16.36 -13.77 -14.82
C TRP A 86 15.87 -12.54 -14.07
N ARG A 87 15.40 -12.67 -12.83
CA ARG A 87 15.18 -11.45 -12.03
C ARG A 87 16.52 -10.82 -11.73
N ALA A 88 16.59 -9.49 -11.85
CA ALA A 88 17.75 -8.71 -11.45
C ALA A 88 17.98 -8.84 -9.93
N THR A 89 16.89 -8.82 -9.16
CA THR A 89 16.91 -9.02 -7.70
C THR A 89 16.16 -10.29 -7.31
N PRO A 90 16.81 -11.26 -6.61
CA PRO A 90 16.13 -12.43 -6.07
C PRO A 90 15.03 -12.03 -5.07
N VAL A 91 13.87 -12.69 -5.19
CA VAL A 91 12.73 -12.49 -4.29
C VAL A 91 12.52 -13.77 -3.50
N ASP A 92 12.53 -13.66 -2.18
CA ASP A 92 12.31 -14.82 -1.31
C ASP A 92 10.95 -15.49 -1.59
N GLY A 93 10.95 -16.83 -1.58
CA GLY A 93 9.78 -17.64 -1.93
C GLY A 93 9.37 -17.63 -3.41
N LYS A 94 10.09 -16.93 -4.31
CA LYS A 94 9.83 -16.95 -5.77
C LYS A 94 11.03 -17.49 -6.55
N PRO A 95 10.82 -18.17 -7.69
CA PRO A 95 11.92 -18.58 -8.56
C PRO A 95 12.62 -17.35 -9.15
N ASN A 96 13.95 -17.42 -9.25
CA ASN A 96 14.78 -16.35 -9.81
C ASN A 96 14.92 -16.41 -11.35
N GLY A 97 14.37 -17.46 -11.97
CA GLY A 97 14.57 -17.80 -13.38
C GLY A 97 15.16 -19.21 -13.51
N PRO A 98 15.42 -19.67 -14.74
CA PRO A 98 15.26 -18.94 -16.01
C PRO A 98 13.80 -18.78 -16.44
N PHE A 99 13.49 -17.66 -17.09
CA PHE A 99 12.18 -17.35 -17.67
C PHE A 99 12.24 -17.25 -19.19
N CYS A 100 11.16 -17.69 -19.85
CA CYS A 100 11.08 -17.78 -21.31
C CYS A 100 10.91 -16.41 -21.98
N PRO A 101 11.82 -16.01 -22.88
CA PRO A 101 11.71 -14.72 -23.59
C PRO A 101 10.47 -14.65 -24.46
N ARG A 102 10.14 -15.74 -25.18
CA ARG A 102 8.95 -15.79 -26.03
C ARG A 102 7.65 -15.57 -25.26
N CYS A 103 7.56 -16.05 -24.02
CA CYS A 103 6.39 -15.82 -23.18
C CYS A 103 6.37 -14.41 -22.59
N TYR A 104 7.54 -13.85 -22.27
CA TYR A 104 7.68 -12.51 -21.70
C TYR A 104 7.52 -11.38 -22.73
N GLU A 105 7.93 -11.60 -23.97
CA GLU A 105 7.77 -10.62 -25.07
C GLU A 105 6.39 -10.69 -25.73
N GLY A 106 5.56 -11.66 -25.34
CA GLY A 106 4.16 -11.75 -25.77
C GLY A 106 3.28 -10.65 -25.14
N SER A 107 2.01 -10.57 -25.58
CA SER A 107 1.03 -9.57 -25.10
C SER A 107 0.88 -9.54 -23.58
N ASP A 108 0.97 -10.71 -22.95
CA ASP A 108 0.65 -10.88 -21.52
C ASP A 108 1.89 -10.80 -20.62
N LYS A 109 3.07 -10.56 -21.19
CA LYS A 109 4.38 -10.51 -20.49
C LYS A 109 4.59 -11.61 -19.45
N LYS A 110 4.23 -12.84 -19.80
CA LYS A 110 4.16 -13.96 -18.86
C LYS A 110 5.57 -14.45 -18.48
N MET A 111 5.90 -14.37 -17.20
CA MET A 111 7.14 -14.94 -16.62
C MET A 111 7.05 -16.47 -16.49
N SER A 112 7.02 -17.18 -17.62
CA SER A 112 6.97 -18.65 -17.64
C SER A 112 8.33 -19.26 -17.28
N SER A 113 8.36 -20.12 -16.26
CA SER A 113 9.58 -20.83 -15.86
C SER A 113 10.06 -21.78 -16.95
N MET A 114 11.39 -21.96 -17.00
CA MET A 114 12.02 -22.93 -17.89
C MET A 114 12.80 -23.98 -17.09
N SER A 115 12.79 -25.20 -17.60
CA SER A 115 13.54 -26.33 -17.04
C SER A 115 14.82 -26.54 -17.83
N ALA A 116 15.93 -26.87 -17.15
CA ALA A 116 17.17 -27.26 -17.83
C ALA A 116 16.95 -28.57 -18.60
N VAL A 117 17.46 -28.64 -19.81
CA VAL A 117 17.42 -29.83 -20.65
C VAL A 117 18.68 -30.66 -20.40
N THR A 118 18.53 -31.97 -20.25
CA THR A 118 19.64 -32.90 -19.97
C THR A 118 19.71 -34.01 -21.02
N GLY A 119 20.87 -34.68 -21.12
CA GLY A 119 21.10 -35.80 -22.04
C GLY A 119 21.09 -35.42 -23.53
N HIS A 120 20.65 -36.35 -24.39
CA HIS A 120 20.63 -36.17 -25.85
C HIS A 120 19.70 -35.04 -26.32
N ALA A 121 18.75 -34.60 -25.49
CA ALA A 121 17.82 -33.51 -25.81
C ALA A 121 18.48 -32.11 -25.79
N THR A 122 19.69 -31.99 -25.25
CA THR A 122 20.46 -30.72 -25.22
C THR A 122 20.76 -30.14 -26.60
N ILE A 123 20.72 -30.97 -27.65
CA ILE A 123 20.85 -30.54 -29.05
C ILE A 123 19.78 -29.50 -29.41
N ALA A 124 18.57 -29.64 -28.85
CA ALA A 124 17.44 -28.73 -29.08
C ALA A 124 17.57 -27.41 -28.31
N GLY A 125 18.30 -27.37 -27.20
CA GLY A 125 18.52 -26.19 -26.37
C GLY A 125 18.95 -26.52 -24.95
N LYS A 126 19.48 -25.52 -24.24
CA LYS A 126 19.86 -25.58 -22.82
C LYS A 126 18.63 -25.53 -21.90
N TYR A 127 17.58 -24.80 -22.30
CA TYR A 127 16.36 -24.63 -21.52
C TYR A 127 15.10 -24.94 -22.34
N LYS A 128 14.10 -25.56 -21.71
CA LYS A 128 12.76 -25.78 -22.27
C LYS A 128 11.72 -25.03 -21.45
N CYS A 129 10.88 -24.23 -22.10
CA CYS A 129 9.80 -23.51 -21.45
C CYS A 129 8.68 -24.47 -21.00
N ASN A 130 8.25 -24.36 -19.74
CA ASN A 130 7.20 -25.19 -19.17
C ASN A 130 5.78 -24.79 -19.61
N SER A 131 5.61 -23.63 -20.27
CA SER A 131 4.32 -23.14 -20.75
C SER A 131 4.13 -23.28 -22.25
N CYS A 132 5.12 -22.89 -23.07
CA CYS A 132 4.99 -22.87 -24.53
C CYS A 132 5.87 -23.91 -25.26
N ASN A 133 6.59 -24.75 -24.52
CA ASN A 133 7.50 -25.78 -25.05
C ASN A 133 8.65 -25.27 -25.93
N ALA A 134 8.89 -23.95 -25.98
CA ALA A 134 10.04 -23.38 -26.70
C ALA A 134 11.36 -23.85 -26.08
N PHE A 135 12.32 -24.18 -26.93
CA PHE A 135 13.70 -24.46 -26.54
C PHE A 135 14.56 -23.23 -26.79
N VAL A 136 15.48 -22.96 -25.87
CA VAL A 136 16.45 -21.86 -25.95
C VAL A 136 17.85 -22.45 -25.77
N ARG A 137 18.79 -22.06 -26.64
CA ARG A 137 20.20 -22.45 -26.57
C ARG A 137 20.99 -21.53 -25.66
#